data_AF-A0A524E1M6-F1
#
_entry.id   AF-A0A524E1M6-F1
#
_cell.length_a   1.000
_cell.length_b   1.000
_cell.length_c   1.000
_cell.angle_alpha   90.00
_cell.angle_beta   90.00
_cell.angle_gamma   90.00
#
_symmetry.space_group_name_H-M   'P 1'
#
loop_
_entity.id
_entity.type
_entity.pdbx_description
1 polymer ?
#
loop_
_entity_poly.entity_id
_entity_poly.type
_entity_poly.pdbx_seq_one_letter_code
_entity_poly.pdbx_strand_id
1 'polypeptide(L)'
;MVNPVFIGMVYELIIIIIGAILLVLILNKYSVKRNRPTLYLFVIYLNLVMAIVFSWFSKIIVLTTDLDYVYNQPGIRYPTSPVEWLFFRIIDFRISIVFAAIGVIFSYLLNIEIFQEFNPIHRILVFLFGAYSIIFAIFVYERGNTLLDAINFMNILVFLAAIYITFTNRLIKAYKESTESIYKNAFLSLAIMSISFILTFIFVLIDRITIIMGSQGFTFFYFLAWSFVIIGFLGAYLGYVRPKASES
;
A
#
# COMPACT_ATOMS: atom_id res chain seq x y z
N MET A 1 -21.80 10.50 19.84
CA MET A 1 -20.90 9.40 19.45
C MET A 1 -19.96 9.94 18.37
N VAL A 2 -18.65 9.76 18.47
CA VAL A 2 -17.68 10.33 17.49
C VAL A 2 -17.84 9.61 16.16
N ASN A 3 -17.89 10.33 15.04
CA ASN A 3 -18.01 9.76 13.70
C ASN A 3 -16.77 8.89 13.38
N PRO A 4 -16.92 7.59 13.05
CA PRO A 4 -15.78 6.71 12.77
C PRO A 4 -14.94 7.15 11.56
N VAL A 5 -15.55 7.82 10.58
CA VAL A 5 -14.86 8.43 9.43
C VAL A 5 -13.89 9.50 9.90
N PHE A 6 -14.28 10.33 10.88
CA PHE A 6 -13.42 11.35 11.46
C PHE A 6 -12.24 10.73 12.23
N ILE A 7 -12.47 9.65 12.98
CA ILE A 7 -11.39 8.91 13.66
C ILE A 7 -10.41 8.35 12.64
N GLY A 8 -10.91 7.71 11.56
CA GLY A 8 -10.09 7.22 10.46
C GLY A 8 -9.27 8.32 9.80
N MET A 9 -9.86 9.49 9.56
CA MET A 9 -9.18 10.67 9.00
C MET A 9 -8.02 11.13 9.89
N VAL A 10 -8.24 11.28 11.20
CA VAL A 10 -7.18 11.70 12.13
C VAL A 10 -6.08 10.63 12.22
N TYR A 11 -6.45 9.35 12.23
CA TYR A 11 -5.50 8.25 12.32
C TYR A 11 -4.60 8.17 11.08
N GLU A 12 -5.18 8.26 9.89
CA GLU A 12 -4.42 8.29 8.64
C GLU A 12 -3.52 9.52 8.52
N LEU A 13 -3.94 10.69 9.05
CA LEU A 13 -3.10 11.89 9.09
C LEU A 13 -1.79 11.66 9.86
N ILE A 14 -1.85 10.97 11.01
CA ILE A 14 -0.65 10.62 11.79
C ILE A 14 0.29 9.73 10.95
N ILE A 15 -0.28 8.76 10.23
CA ILE A 15 0.49 7.84 9.39
C ILE A 15 1.11 8.58 8.20
N ILE A 16 0.41 9.53 7.59
CA ILE A 16 0.92 10.39 6.52
C ILE A 16 2.12 11.20 7.03
N ILE A 17 2.04 11.77 8.24
CA ILE A 17 3.16 12.52 8.83
C ILE A 17 4.39 11.61 9.01
N ILE A 18 4.20 10.42 9.57
CA ILE A 18 5.29 9.43 9.73
C ILE A 18 5.87 9.04 8.37
N GLY A 19 5.01 8.75 7.39
CA GLY A 19 5.41 8.40 6.03
C GLY A 19 6.18 9.51 5.33
N ALA A 20 5.75 10.76 5.47
CA ALA A 20 6.43 11.93 4.92
C ALA A 20 7.83 12.12 5.52
N ILE A 21 7.99 11.96 6.84
CA ILE A 21 9.29 12.00 7.50
C ILE A 21 10.22 10.93 6.91
N LEU A 22 9.76 9.69 6.79
CA LEU A 22 10.55 8.61 6.21
C LEU A 22 10.90 8.86 4.74
N LEU A 23 9.96 9.40 3.97
CA LEU A 23 10.17 9.75 2.56
C LEU A 23 11.30 10.78 2.42
N VAL A 24 11.34 11.80 3.27
CA VAL A 24 12.42 12.80 3.33
C VAL A 24 13.76 12.14 3.70
N LEU A 25 13.77 11.22 4.67
CA LEU A 25 14.99 10.50 5.04
C LEU A 25 15.53 9.61 3.90
N ILE A 26 14.66 8.93 3.18
CA ILE A 26 15.03 8.12 2.00
C ILE A 26 15.54 9.03 0.89
N LEU A 27 14.88 10.16 0.64
CA LEU A 27 15.32 11.14 -0.35
C LEU A 27 16.71 11.69 -0.03
N ASN A 28 16.97 12.05 1.23
CA ASN A 28 18.30 12.49 1.67
C ASN A 28 19.35 11.40 1.42
N LYS A 29 19.02 10.14 1.73
CA LYS A 29 19.92 9.00 1.45
C LYS A 29 20.15 8.81 -0.05
N TYR A 30 19.13 9.00 -0.88
CA TYR A 30 19.23 8.94 -2.34
C TYR A 30 20.13 10.04 -2.89
N SER A 31 19.98 11.27 -2.39
CA SER A 31 20.81 12.41 -2.81
C SER A 31 22.31 12.16 -2.60
N VAL A 32 22.66 11.37 -1.58
CA VAL A 32 24.04 10.95 -1.28
C VAL A 32 24.47 9.75 -2.11
N LYS A 33 23.73 8.63 -2.08
CA LYS A 33 24.16 7.37 -2.73
C LYS A 33 23.91 7.32 -4.24
N ARG A 34 22.85 7.96 -4.72
CA ARG A 34 22.41 8.00 -6.13
C ARG A 34 22.31 6.63 -6.85
N ASN A 35 22.05 5.55 -6.11
CA ASN A 35 21.95 4.20 -6.69
C ASN A 35 20.49 3.79 -6.99
N ARG A 36 20.32 2.79 -7.85
CA ARG A 36 18.99 2.29 -8.28
C ARG A 36 18.16 1.71 -7.12
N PRO A 37 18.71 0.90 -6.19
CA PRO A 37 17.92 0.38 -5.08
C PRO A 37 17.31 1.48 -4.20
N THR A 38 18.06 2.54 -3.89
CA THR A 38 17.53 3.65 -3.10
C THR A 38 16.46 4.43 -3.88
N LEU A 39 16.62 4.59 -5.20
CA LEU A 39 15.59 5.18 -6.06
C LEU A 39 14.30 4.35 -6.04
N TYR A 40 14.39 3.03 -6.23
CA TYR A 40 13.21 2.17 -6.20
C TYR A 40 12.54 2.19 -4.84
N LEU A 41 13.31 2.18 -3.74
CA LEU A 41 12.73 2.34 -2.40
C LEU A 41 12.01 3.68 -2.24
N PHE A 42 12.60 4.77 -2.71
CA PHE A 42 11.96 6.09 -2.71
C PHE A 42 10.64 6.07 -3.47
N VAL A 43 10.61 5.49 -4.67
CA VAL A 43 9.40 5.40 -5.48
C VAL A 43 8.34 4.51 -4.83
N ILE A 44 8.72 3.38 -4.23
CA ILE A 44 7.80 2.52 -3.46
C ILE A 44 7.17 3.33 -2.32
N TYR A 45 7.98 4.00 -1.52
CA TYR A 45 7.50 4.81 -0.38
C TYR A 45 6.62 5.96 -0.82
N LEU A 46 7.00 6.68 -1.88
CA LEU A 46 6.19 7.76 -2.44
C LEU A 46 4.81 7.25 -2.83
N ASN A 47 4.75 6.14 -3.56
CA ASN A 47 3.48 5.55 -3.98
C ASN A 47 2.65 5.06 -2.79
N LEU A 48 3.27 4.42 -1.79
CA LEU A 48 2.56 4.02 -0.58
C LEU A 48 2.00 5.24 0.16
N VAL A 49 2.78 6.30 0.39
CA VAL A 49 2.30 7.54 1.02
C VAL A 49 1.16 8.17 0.20
N MET A 50 1.27 8.22 -1.13
CA MET A 50 0.20 8.72 -1.99
C MET A 50 -1.08 7.88 -1.87
N ALA A 51 -0.98 6.55 -1.76
CA ALA A 51 -2.14 5.70 -1.52
C ALA A 51 -2.87 6.08 -0.21
N ILE A 52 -2.12 6.37 0.86
CA ILE A 52 -2.67 6.83 2.14
C ILE A 52 -3.24 8.25 2.02
N VAL A 53 -2.57 9.16 1.31
CA VAL A 53 -3.07 10.52 1.08
C VAL A 53 -4.42 10.50 0.35
N PHE A 54 -4.57 9.68 -0.69
CA PHE A 54 -5.86 9.53 -1.38
C PHE A 54 -6.91 8.83 -0.51
N SER A 55 -6.48 7.88 0.33
CA SER A 55 -7.36 7.27 1.34
C SER A 55 -7.83 8.31 2.35
N TRP A 56 -6.97 9.22 2.78
CA TRP A 56 -7.31 10.28 3.73
C TRP A 56 -8.21 11.33 3.08
N PHE A 57 -7.91 11.68 1.83
CA PHE A 57 -8.69 12.63 1.06
C PHE A 57 -10.12 12.16 0.82
N SER A 58 -10.38 10.84 0.71
CA SER A 58 -11.76 10.34 0.66
C SER A 58 -12.57 10.69 1.90
N LYS A 59 -11.97 10.63 3.10
CA LYS A 59 -12.66 11.00 4.35
C LYS A 59 -12.94 12.49 4.38
N ILE A 60 -12.01 13.33 3.90
CA ILE A 60 -12.25 14.77 3.81
C ILE A 60 -13.46 15.04 2.92
N ILE A 61 -13.49 14.46 1.72
CA ILE A 61 -14.61 14.64 0.79
C ILE A 61 -15.92 14.22 1.47
N VAL A 62 -15.95 13.04 2.10
CA VAL A 62 -17.15 12.54 2.79
C VAL A 62 -17.59 13.41 3.97
N LEU A 63 -16.65 14.00 4.70
CA LEU A 63 -16.97 14.83 5.88
C LEU A 63 -17.32 16.29 5.52
N THR A 64 -16.93 16.76 4.34
CA THR A 64 -17.08 18.18 3.94
C THR A 64 -18.06 18.41 2.80
N THR A 65 -18.54 17.35 2.16
CA THR A 65 -19.47 17.41 1.03
C THR A 65 -20.65 16.46 1.25
N ASP A 66 -21.69 16.57 0.43
CA ASP A 66 -22.84 15.64 0.45
C ASP A 66 -22.53 14.28 -0.20
N LEU A 67 -21.26 13.98 -0.52
CA LEU A 67 -20.85 12.73 -1.13
C LEU A 67 -20.48 11.72 -0.04
N ASP A 68 -21.37 10.77 0.24
CA ASP A 68 -21.11 9.74 1.25
C ASP A 68 -20.45 8.47 0.66
N TYR A 69 -19.92 7.63 1.56
CA TYR A 69 -19.65 6.23 1.28
C TYR A 69 -20.98 5.52 1.04
N VAL A 70 -21.12 4.90 -0.13
CA VAL A 70 -22.33 4.16 -0.47
C VAL A 70 -21.99 2.68 -0.48
N TYR A 71 -22.73 1.88 0.29
CA TYR A 71 -22.57 0.44 0.33
C TYR A 71 -23.92 -0.23 0.12
N ASN A 72 -24.09 -0.95 -0.99
CA ASN A 72 -25.25 -1.80 -1.27
C ASN A 72 -26.62 -1.07 -1.18
N GLN A 73 -26.73 0.19 -1.61
CA GLN A 73 -27.98 0.98 -1.53
C GLN A 73 -28.63 1.26 -2.90
N PRO A 74 -29.97 1.33 -2.99
CA PRO A 74 -30.70 1.57 -4.25
C PRO A 74 -30.79 3.05 -4.69
N GLY A 75 -30.18 4.00 -3.97
CA GLY A 75 -30.21 5.44 -4.27
C GLY A 75 -28.89 6.03 -4.79
N ILE A 76 -28.10 5.22 -5.50
CA ILE A 76 -26.73 5.58 -5.90
C ILE A 76 -26.74 6.77 -6.88
N ARG A 77 -26.05 7.85 -6.51
CA ARG A 77 -25.73 8.95 -7.43
C ARG A 77 -24.61 8.52 -8.38
N TYR A 78 -24.95 8.36 -9.64
CA TYR A 78 -23.98 8.12 -10.72
C TYR A 78 -23.25 9.40 -11.12
N PRO A 79 -22.00 9.32 -11.60
CA PRO A 79 -21.24 10.49 -12.00
C PRO A 79 -21.85 11.13 -13.24
N THR A 80 -22.18 12.41 -13.13
CA THR A 80 -22.73 13.23 -14.22
C THR A 80 -21.67 14.12 -14.89
N SER A 81 -20.48 14.21 -14.29
CA SER A 81 -19.34 14.97 -14.82
C SER A 81 -18.01 14.22 -14.64
N PRO A 82 -16.95 14.58 -15.40
CA PRO A 82 -15.61 14.02 -15.21
C PRO A 82 -15.04 14.24 -13.81
N VAL A 83 -15.41 15.34 -13.15
CA VAL A 83 -14.96 15.66 -11.78
C VAL A 83 -15.62 14.70 -10.77
N GLU A 84 -16.93 14.48 -10.88
CA GLU A 84 -17.62 13.50 -10.04
C GLU A 84 -17.10 12.08 -10.27
N TRP A 85 -16.80 11.73 -11.53
CA TRP A 85 -16.21 10.44 -11.89
C TRP A 85 -14.87 10.20 -11.17
N LEU A 86 -14.04 11.25 -11.02
CA LEU A 86 -12.78 11.19 -10.30
C LEU A 86 -13.01 11.11 -8.79
N PHE A 87 -13.89 11.96 -8.24
CA PHE A 87 -14.18 11.96 -6.81
C PHE A 87 -14.72 10.61 -6.32
N PHE A 88 -15.60 9.96 -7.05
CA PHE A 88 -16.10 8.64 -6.64
C PHE A 88 -15.01 7.57 -6.61
N ARG A 89 -14.02 7.63 -7.50
CA ARG A 89 -12.85 6.75 -7.46
C ARG A 89 -11.90 7.04 -6.31
N ILE A 90 -11.83 8.29 -5.88
CA ILE A 90 -11.10 8.65 -4.67
C ILE A 90 -11.85 8.11 -3.46
N ILE A 91 -13.16 8.39 -3.36
CA ILE A 91 -14.02 7.98 -2.25
C ILE A 91 -13.95 6.46 -2.03
N ASP A 92 -14.13 5.68 -3.11
CA ASP A 92 -14.14 4.22 -3.05
C ASP A 92 -12.72 3.61 -3.16
N PHE A 93 -11.69 4.38 -2.80
CA PHE A 93 -10.28 3.94 -2.66
C PHE A 93 -9.62 3.40 -3.95
N ARG A 94 -10.25 3.58 -5.11
CA ARG A 94 -9.74 3.10 -6.40
C ARG A 94 -8.41 3.75 -6.76
N ILE A 95 -8.29 5.05 -6.53
CA ILE A 95 -7.04 5.79 -6.76
C ILE A 95 -5.94 5.29 -5.80
N SER A 96 -6.26 5.04 -4.53
CA SER A 96 -5.30 4.49 -3.56
C SER A 96 -4.75 3.13 -4.01
N ILE A 97 -5.60 2.26 -4.58
CA ILE A 97 -5.19 0.95 -5.08
C ILE A 97 -4.26 1.08 -6.30
N VAL A 98 -4.45 2.07 -7.17
CA VAL A 98 -3.52 2.34 -8.28
C VAL A 98 -2.12 2.64 -7.77
N PHE A 99 -1.99 3.53 -6.79
CA PHE A 99 -0.70 3.83 -6.19
C PHE A 99 -0.08 2.62 -5.50
N ALA A 100 -0.88 1.80 -4.80
CA ALA A 100 -0.40 0.55 -4.24
C ALA A 100 0.12 -0.42 -5.32
N ALA A 101 -0.58 -0.57 -6.44
CA ALA A 101 -0.16 -1.43 -7.56
C ALA A 101 1.17 -0.97 -8.17
N ILE A 102 1.35 0.34 -8.36
CA ILE A 102 2.63 0.92 -8.81
C ILE A 102 3.73 0.60 -7.80
N GLY A 103 3.46 0.78 -6.50
CA GLY A 103 4.37 0.39 -5.42
C GLY A 103 4.82 -1.07 -5.52
N VAL A 104 3.89 -2.00 -5.74
CA VAL A 104 4.21 -3.44 -5.89
C VAL A 104 5.11 -3.72 -7.11
N ILE A 105 4.87 -3.05 -8.24
CA ILE A 105 5.74 -3.17 -9.44
C ILE A 105 7.18 -2.75 -9.09
N PHE A 106 7.35 -1.61 -8.41
CA PHE A 106 8.69 -1.16 -8.01
C PHE A 106 9.31 -2.05 -6.93
N SER A 107 8.52 -2.66 -6.04
CA SER A 107 9.01 -3.65 -5.08
C SER A 107 9.58 -4.89 -5.78
N TYR A 108 8.98 -5.31 -6.90
CA TYR A 108 9.57 -6.36 -7.74
C TYR A 108 10.91 -5.94 -8.35
N LEU A 109 11.00 -4.71 -8.89
CA LEU A 109 12.26 -4.19 -9.44
C LEU A 109 13.35 -4.08 -8.36
N LEU A 110 12.99 -3.65 -7.15
CA LEU A 110 13.89 -3.63 -6.00
C LEU A 110 14.40 -5.04 -5.65
N ASN A 111 13.53 -6.05 -5.66
CA ASN A 111 13.90 -7.45 -5.41
C ASN A 111 14.93 -7.94 -6.45
N ILE A 112 14.74 -7.62 -7.73
CA ILE A 112 15.73 -7.96 -8.77
C ILE A 112 17.08 -7.30 -8.48
N GLU A 113 17.12 -6.01 -8.17
CA GLU A 113 18.40 -5.31 -7.94
C GLU A 113 19.12 -5.79 -6.67
N ILE A 114 18.39 -6.15 -5.62
CA ILE A 114 19.02 -6.63 -4.37
C ILE A 114 19.60 -8.03 -4.55
N PHE A 115 18.89 -8.93 -5.23
CA PHE A 115 19.27 -10.34 -5.33
C PHE A 115 19.91 -10.72 -6.67
N GLN A 116 19.97 -9.80 -7.63
CA GLN A 116 20.56 -9.99 -8.97
C GLN A 116 19.96 -11.17 -9.76
N GLU A 117 18.72 -11.57 -9.44
CA GLU A 117 18.02 -12.68 -10.10
C GLU A 117 16.94 -12.14 -11.03
N PHE A 118 17.28 -12.04 -12.31
CA PHE A 118 16.37 -11.59 -13.36
C PHE A 118 15.72 -12.77 -14.09
N ASN A 119 14.39 -12.76 -14.15
CA ASN A 119 13.63 -13.67 -15.01
C ASN A 119 12.74 -12.83 -15.95
N PRO A 120 12.97 -12.84 -17.28
CA PRO A 120 12.25 -12.00 -18.23
C PRO A 120 10.76 -12.33 -18.31
N ILE A 121 10.40 -13.62 -18.23
CA ILE A 121 9.01 -14.08 -18.26
C ILE A 121 8.29 -13.58 -17.01
N HIS A 122 8.90 -13.77 -15.84
CA HIS A 122 8.34 -13.27 -14.58
C HIS A 122 8.15 -11.75 -14.62
N ARG A 123 9.11 -11.00 -15.17
CA ARG A 123 8.99 -9.55 -15.33
C ARG A 123 7.77 -9.19 -16.16
N ILE A 124 7.60 -9.80 -17.33
CA ILE A 124 6.45 -9.53 -18.21
C ILE A 124 5.14 -9.81 -17.47
N LEU A 125 5.05 -10.94 -16.76
CA LEU A 125 3.86 -11.30 -15.98
C LEU A 125 3.55 -10.27 -14.88
N VAL A 126 4.56 -9.77 -14.17
CA VAL A 126 4.39 -8.72 -13.14
C VAL A 126 3.87 -7.43 -13.74
N PHE A 127 4.43 -6.99 -14.88
CA PHE A 127 3.95 -5.77 -15.55
C PHE A 127 2.54 -5.94 -16.11
N LEU A 128 2.21 -7.09 -16.70
CA LEU A 128 0.86 -7.37 -17.19
C LEU A 128 -0.16 -7.42 -16.04
N PHE A 129 0.15 -8.10 -14.94
CA PHE A 129 -0.74 -8.20 -13.79
C PHE A 129 -0.91 -6.85 -13.06
N GLY A 130 0.16 -6.06 -12.99
CA GLY A 130 0.11 -4.70 -12.47
C GLY A 130 -0.72 -3.77 -13.33
N ALA A 131 -0.55 -3.82 -14.66
CA ALA A 131 -1.38 -3.07 -15.60
C ALA A 131 -2.85 -3.49 -15.53
N TYR A 132 -3.12 -4.80 -15.47
CA TYR A 132 -4.46 -5.33 -15.24
C TYR A 132 -5.07 -4.80 -13.93
N SER A 133 -4.33 -4.82 -12.83
CA SER A 133 -4.80 -4.33 -11.53
C SER A 133 -5.15 -2.83 -11.55
N ILE A 134 -4.34 -2.02 -12.23
CA ILE A 134 -4.59 -0.58 -12.43
C ILE A 134 -5.83 -0.35 -13.30
N ILE A 135 -5.92 -1.05 -14.43
CA ILE A 135 -7.08 -0.97 -15.34
C ILE A 135 -8.36 -1.41 -14.61
N PHE A 136 -8.30 -2.52 -13.87
CA PHE A 136 -9.41 -3.02 -13.08
C PHE A 136 -9.86 -1.99 -12.04
N ALA A 137 -8.92 -1.42 -11.28
CA ALA A 137 -9.24 -0.42 -10.26
C ALA A 137 -9.94 0.82 -10.86
N ILE A 138 -9.51 1.28 -12.03
CA ILE A 138 -10.04 2.51 -12.66
C ILE A 138 -11.31 2.27 -13.46
N PHE A 139 -11.37 1.21 -14.26
CA PHE A 139 -12.43 1.01 -15.26
C PHE A 139 -13.47 -0.02 -14.83
N VAL A 140 -13.08 -1.04 -14.06
CA VAL A 140 -14.02 -2.04 -13.51
C VAL A 140 -14.52 -1.56 -12.16
N TYR A 141 -15.45 -0.62 -12.24
CA TYR A 141 -15.98 0.12 -11.09
C TYR A 141 -17.47 0.38 -11.25
N GLU A 142 -18.23 0.02 -10.21
CA GLU A 142 -19.64 0.35 -10.06
C GLU A 142 -19.83 0.89 -8.64
N ARG A 143 -20.30 2.14 -8.54
CA ARG A 143 -20.47 2.81 -7.25
C ARG A 143 -21.48 2.04 -6.40
N GLY A 144 -21.16 1.84 -5.11
CA GLY A 144 -22.04 1.11 -4.20
C GLY A 144 -21.91 -0.41 -4.27
N ASN A 145 -21.18 -0.96 -5.24
CA ASN A 145 -20.94 -2.39 -5.37
C ASN A 145 -19.73 -2.82 -4.51
N THR A 146 -19.99 -3.05 -3.22
CA THR A 146 -18.97 -3.45 -2.24
C THR A 146 -18.28 -4.77 -2.62
N LEU A 147 -18.97 -5.66 -3.34
CA LEU A 147 -18.37 -6.90 -3.83
C LEU A 147 -17.27 -6.63 -4.85
N LEU A 148 -17.48 -5.69 -5.78
CA LEU A 148 -16.44 -5.27 -6.71
C LEU A 148 -15.28 -4.57 -6.00
N ASP A 149 -15.53 -3.83 -4.92
CA ASP A 149 -14.46 -3.28 -4.09
C ASP A 149 -13.63 -4.39 -3.43
N ALA A 150 -14.28 -5.39 -2.84
CA ALA A 150 -13.61 -6.54 -2.25
C ALA A 150 -12.78 -7.32 -3.27
N ILE A 151 -13.31 -7.54 -4.49
CA ILE A 151 -12.57 -8.17 -5.60
C ILE A 151 -11.34 -7.33 -5.97
N ASN A 152 -11.48 -5.99 -6.03
CA ASN A 152 -10.35 -5.11 -6.33
C ASN A 152 -9.25 -5.21 -5.25
N PHE A 153 -9.64 -5.21 -3.96
CA PHE A 153 -8.69 -5.42 -2.84
C PHE A 153 -8.06 -6.82 -2.87
N MET A 154 -8.81 -7.85 -3.26
CA MET A 154 -8.27 -9.20 -3.44
C MET A 154 -7.23 -9.25 -4.58
N ASN A 155 -7.51 -8.61 -5.73
CA ASN A 155 -6.58 -8.56 -6.86
C ASN A 155 -5.23 -7.96 -6.46
N ILE A 156 -5.24 -6.80 -5.79
CA ILE A 156 -4.00 -6.18 -5.33
C ILE A 156 -3.32 -6.98 -4.21
N LEU A 157 -4.08 -7.64 -3.32
CA LEU A 157 -3.53 -8.54 -2.30
C LEU A 157 -2.79 -9.73 -2.94
N VAL A 158 -3.38 -10.39 -3.93
CA VAL A 158 -2.75 -11.48 -4.68
C VAL A 158 -1.47 -10.98 -5.37
N PHE A 159 -1.53 -9.80 -5.99
CA PHE A 159 -0.36 -9.21 -6.63
C PHE A 159 0.78 -8.99 -5.63
N LEU A 160 0.45 -8.35 -4.50
CA LEU A 160 1.38 -8.02 -3.45
C LEU A 160 1.96 -9.30 -2.82
N ALA A 161 1.12 -10.28 -2.51
CA ALA A 161 1.55 -11.55 -1.93
C ALA A 161 2.56 -12.27 -2.84
N ALA A 162 2.33 -12.34 -4.16
CA ALA A 162 3.25 -12.99 -5.09
C ALA A 162 4.67 -12.39 -5.04
N ILE A 163 4.77 -11.06 -4.95
CA ILE A 163 6.05 -10.35 -4.88
C ILE A 163 6.66 -10.43 -3.48
N TYR A 164 5.89 -10.06 -2.45
CA TYR A 164 6.40 -9.89 -1.09
C TYR A 164 6.64 -11.21 -0.36
N ILE A 165 5.92 -12.30 -0.66
CA ILE A 165 6.26 -13.63 -0.10
C ILE A 165 7.63 -14.07 -0.63
N THR A 166 7.86 -13.94 -1.93
CA THR A 166 9.15 -14.27 -2.56
C THR A 166 10.27 -13.42 -1.97
N PHE A 167 10.04 -12.12 -1.82
CA PHE A 167 11.00 -11.19 -1.21
C PHE A 167 11.28 -11.55 0.26
N THR A 168 10.26 -11.86 1.05
CA THR A 168 10.38 -12.27 2.45
C THR A 168 11.22 -13.54 2.60
N ASN A 169 10.96 -14.56 1.77
CA ASN A 169 11.70 -15.82 1.82
C ASN A 169 13.19 -15.60 1.57
N ARG A 170 13.53 -14.74 0.61
CA ARG A 170 14.92 -14.38 0.30
C ARG A 170 15.59 -13.60 1.43
N LEU A 171 14.87 -12.64 2.02
CA LEU A 171 15.36 -11.88 3.17
C LEU A 171 15.61 -12.78 4.38
N ILE A 172 14.74 -13.75 4.65
CA ILE A 172 14.92 -14.73 5.73
C ILE A 172 16.14 -15.63 5.46
N LYS A 173 16.36 -16.03 4.20
CA LYS A 173 17.57 -16.77 3.83
C LYS A 173 18.83 -15.94 4.06
N ALA A 174 18.87 -14.70 3.55
CA ALA A 174 19.98 -13.77 3.75
C ALA A 174 20.24 -13.47 5.23
N TYR A 175 19.18 -13.35 6.04
CA TYR A 175 19.27 -13.22 7.50
C TYR A 175 20.01 -14.40 8.14
N LYS A 176 19.69 -15.64 7.74
CA LYS A 176 20.33 -16.85 8.30
C LYS A 176 21.80 -16.94 7.90
N GLU A 177 22.14 -16.54 6.68
CA GLU A 177 23.48 -16.62 6.11
C GLU A 177 24.41 -15.49 6.57
N SER A 178 23.85 -14.35 7.01
CA SER A 178 24.63 -13.19 7.46
C SER A 178 25.34 -13.45 8.79
N THR A 179 26.64 -13.17 8.85
CA THR A 179 27.44 -13.25 10.07
C THR A 179 27.32 -11.97 10.90
N GLU A 180 27.27 -10.81 10.24
CA GLU A 180 27.21 -9.52 10.92
C GLU A 180 25.80 -9.18 11.44
N SER A 181 25.74 -8.77 12.70
CA SER A 181 24.49 -8.42 13.39
C SER A 181 23.74 -7.27 12.72
N ILE A 182 24.46 -6.30 12.13
CA ILE A 182 23.86 -5.15 11.45
C ILE A 182 23.03 -5.61 10.23
N TYR A 183 23.60 -6.45 9.37
CA TYR A 183 22.90 -6.98 8.19
C TYR A 183 21.78 -7.94 8.58
N LYS A 184 21.97 -8.75 9.63
CA LYS A 184 20.90 -9.58 10.19
C LYS A 184 19.68 -8.76 10.57
N ASN A 185 19.85 -7.74 11.41
CA ASN A 185 18.74 -6.91 11.85
C ASN A 185 18.10 -6.16 10.67
N ALA A 186 18.90 -5.76 9.68
CA ALA A 186 18.40 -5.13 8.47
C ALA A 186 17.48 -6.06 7.66
N PHE A 187 17.93 -7.27 7.35
CA PHE A 187 17.14 -8.25 6.60
C PHE A 187 15.87 -8.67 7.35
N LEU A 188 15.96 -8.89 8.66
CA LEU A 188 14.78 -9.21 9.47
C LEU A 188 13.75 -8.07 9.46
N SER A 189 14.21 -6.83 9.57
CA SER A 189 13.32 -5.66 9.54
C SER A 189 12.60 -5.50 8.19
N LEU A 190 13.30 -5.78 7.09
CA LEU A 190 12.69 -5.80 5.75
C LEU A 190 11.70 -6.97 5.56
N ALA A 191 11.95 -8.13 6.19
CA ALA A 191 11.02 -9.25 6.17
C ALA A 191 9.74 -8.92 6.95
N ILE A 192 9.88 -8.31 8.14
CA ILE A 192 8.74 -7.82 8.93
C ILE A 192 7.95 -6.76 8.16
N MET A 193 8.63 -5.84 7.48
CA MET A 193 7.97 -4.86 6.61
C MET A 193 7.12 -5.55 5.55
N SER A 194 7.70 -6.54 4.87
CA SER A 194 7.05 -7.25 3.77
C SER A 194 5.79 -7.97 4.21
N ILE A 195 5.86 -8.68 5.34
CA ILE A 195 4.71 -9.35 5.95
C ILE A 195 3.66 -8.33 6.40
N SER A 196 4.09 -7.20 6.98
CA SER A 196 3.18 -6.17 7.45
C SER A 196 2.37 -5.56 6.31
N PHE A 197 2.97 -5.31 5.14
CA PHE A 197 2.22 -4.84 3.98
C PHE A 197 1.21 -5.88 3.45
N ILE A 198 1.55 -7.18 3.48
CA ILE A 198 0.58 -8.24 3.17
C ILE A 198 -0.59 -8.18 4.16
N LEU A 199 -0.30 -8.10 5.46
CA LEU A 199 -1.31 -8.05 6.52
C LEU A 199 -2.22 -6.81 6.41
N THR A 200 -1.69 -5.64 6.03
CA THR A 200 -2.51 -4.45 5.76
C THR A 200 -3.62 -4.77 4.75
N PHE A 201 -3.29 -5.39 3.61
CA PHE A 201 -4.30 -5.70 2.59
C PHE A 201 -5.24 -6.84 3.00
N ILE A 202 -4.76 -7.83 3.77
CA ILE A 202 -5.63 -8.85 4.36
C ILE A 202 -6.68 -8.20 5.26
N PHE A 203 -6.28 -7.28 6.15
CA PHE A 203 -7.22 -6.66 7.08
C PHE A 203 -8.17 -5.67 6.41
N VAL A 204 -7.73 -4.93 5.38
CA VAL A 204 -8.65 -4.12 4.56
C VAL A 204 -9.64 -4.98 3.81
N LEU A 205 -9.21 -6.13 3.26
CA LEU A 205 -10.13 -7.06 2.60
C LEU A 205 -11.17 -7.63 3.58
N ILE A 206 -10.74 -8.00 4.79
CA ILE A 206 -11.67 -8.45 5.85
C ILE A 206 -12.66 -7.34 6.18
N ASP A 207 -12.22 -6.07 6.29
CA ASP A 207 -13.12 -4.93 6.50
C ASP A 207 -14.15 -4.79 5.36
N ARG A 208 -13.78 -5.03 4.11
CA ARG A 208 -14.76 -5.04 3.00
C ARG A 208 -15.74 -6.20 3.07
N ILE A 209 -15.28 -7.38 3.49
CA ILE A 209 -16.15 -8.54 3.69
C ILE A 209 -17.15 -8.26 4.83
N THR A 210 -16.74 -7.63 5.93
CA THR A 210 -17.67 -7.29 7.02
C THR A 210 -18.69 -6.24 6.59
N ILE A 211 -18.35 -5.31 5.69
CA ILE A 211 -19.32 -4.36 5.10
C ILE A 211 -20.34 -5.10 4.23
N ILE A 212 -19.92 -6.08 3.43
CA ILE A 212 -20.85 -6.93 2.67
C ILE A 212 -21.83 -7.65 3.62
N MET A 213 -21.37 -8.03 4.82
CA MET A 213 -22.18 -8.64 5.88
C MET A 213 -23.03 -7.63 6.68
N GLY A 214 -23.07 -6.35 6.29
CA GLY A 214 -23.91 -5.32 6.89
C GLY A 214 -23.22 -4.38 7.88
N SER A 215 -21.88 -4.43 7.99
CA SER A 215 -21.13 -3.44 8.77
C SER A 215 -21.14 -2.06 8.09
N GLN A 216 -21.04 -0.99 8.87
CA GLN A 216 -20.90 0.39 8.38
C GLN A 216 -19.47 0.70 7.88
N GLY A 217 -18.55 -0.26 7.97
CA GLY A 217 -17.13 -0.09 7.65
C GLY A 217 -16.37 0.56 8.79
N PHE A 218 -15.09 0.87 8.56
CA PHE A 218 -14.19 1.38 9.60
C PHE A 218 -14.16 0.47 10.83
N THR A 219 -14.18 -0.85 10.59
CA THR A 219 -14.19 -1.83 11.67
C THR A 219 -12.85 -1.88 12.39
N PHE A 220 -12.76 -2.70 13.44
CA PHE A 220 -11.48 -3.01 14.08
C PHE A 220 -10.39 -3.41 13.07
N PHE A 221 -10.76 -4.14 12.01
CA PHE A 221 -9.81 -4.58 10.98
C PHE A 221 -9.26 -3.41 10.16
N TYR A 222 -10.05 -2.38 9.89
CA TYR A 222 -9.57 -1.18 9.23
C TYR A 222 -8.43 -0.52 10.03
N PHE A 223 -8.61 -0.31 11.34
CA PHE A 223 -7.56 0.28 12.19
C PHE A 223 -6.35 -0.63 12.39
N LEU A 224 -6.58 -1.95 12.43
CA LEU A 224 -5.51 -2.93 12.50
C LEU A 224 -4.66 -2.92 11.22
N ALA A 225 -5.26 -2.79 10.04
CA ALA A 225 -4.55 -2.68 8.77
C ALA A 225 -3.55 -1.52 8.77
N TRP A 226 -3.99 -0.37 9.28
CA TRP A 226 -3.20 0.85 9.41
C TRP A 226 -2.10 0.74 10.48
N SER A 227 -2.33 -0.01 11.56
CA SER A 227 -1.27 -0.34 12.52
C SER A 227 -0.14 -1.13 11.84
N PHE A 228 -0.47 -2.06 10.94
CA PHE A 228 0.53 -2.77 10.14
C PHE A 228 1.26 -1.87 9.14
N VAL A 229 0.63 -0.81 8.63
CA VAL A 229 1.35 0.20 7.82
C VAL A 229 2.44 0.87 8.65
N ILE A 230 2.16 1.23 9.90
CA ILE A 230 3.15 1.82 10.82
C ILE A 230 4.30 0.85 11.06
N ILE A 231 3.99 -0.43 11.36
CA ILE A 231 5.02 -1.47 11.55
C ILE A 231 5.85 -1.65 10.28
N GLY A 232 5.21 -1.64 9.10
CA GLY A 232 5.87 -1.69 7.81
C GLY A 232 6.85 -0.54 7.60
N PHE A 233 6.40 0.67 7.89
CA PHE A 233 7.21 1.89 7.81
C PHE A 233 8.42 1.85 8.74
N LEU A 234 8.24 1.41 9.98
CA LEU A 234 9.35 1.20 10.93
C LEU A 234 10.30 0.11 10.45
N GLY A 235 9.77 -0.98 9.89
CA GLY A 235 10.54 -2.09 9.33
C GLY A 235 11.47 -1.63 8.20
N ALA A 236 11.02 -0.81 7.24
CA ALA A 236 11.92 -0.32 6.21
C ALA A 236 12.87 0.79 6.71
N TYR A 237 12.47 1.59 7.69
CA TYR A 237 13.39 2.52 8.34
C TYR A 237 14.58 1.77 8.97
N LEU A 238 14.30 0.76 9.79
CA LEU A 238 15.32 -0.05 10.45
C LEU A 238 16.07 -0.97 9.46
N GLY A 239 15.38 -1.44 8.43
CA GLY A 239 15.88 -2.38 7.44
C GLY A 239 16.77 -1.76 6.38
N TYR A 240 16.53 -0.50 6.02
CA TYR A 240 17.22 0.13 4.90
C TYR A 240 17.74 1.53 5.19
N VAL A 241 16.97 2.38 5.87
CA VAL A 241 17.34 3.79 6.05
C VAL A 241 18.43 3.94 7.11
N ARG A 242 18.18 3.39 8.32
CA ARG A 242 19.05 3.48 9.50
C ARG A 242 20.40 2.77 9.35
N PRO A 243 20.53 1.60 8.71
CA PRO A 243 21.83 0.95 8.57
C PRO A 243 22.81 1.89 7.87
N LYS A 244 23.80 2.35 8.63
CA LYS A 244 25.01 2.97 8.11
C LYS A 244 25.88 1.84 7.59
N ALA A 245 25.54 1.29 6.43
CA ALA A 245 26.50 0.49 5.70
C ALA A 245 27.65 1.45 5.38
N SER A 246 28.76 1.31 6.11
CA SER A 246 30.05 1.76 5.68
C SER A 246 30.24 1.26 4.26
N GLU A 247 30.30 2.19 3.30
CA GLU A 247 30.88 2.00 1.96
C GLU A 247 30.52 0.67 1.27
N SER A 248 29.29 0.62 0.73
CA SER A 248 29.01 -0.11 -0.50
C SER A 248 28.26 0.77 -1.48
#